data_AF-A0A484WWJ3-F1
#
_entry.id   AF-A0A484WWJ3-F1
#
_cell.length_a   1.000
_cell.length_b   1.000
_cell.length_c   1.000
_cell.angle_alpha   90.00
_cell.angle_beta   90.00
_cell.angle_gamma   90.00
#
_symmetry.space_group_name_H-M   'P 1'
#
loop_
_entity.id
_entity.type
_entity.pdbx_description
1 polymer ?
#
loop_
_entity_poly.entity_id
_entity_poly.type
_entity_poly.pdbx_seq_one_letter_code
_entity_poly.pdbx_strand_id
1 'polypeptide(L)' 'MKITKLTTYRLPPRWMFLKIETDEGGCWLGRAGD' A
#
# COMPACT_ATOMS: atom_id res chain seq x y z
N MET A 1 5.97 -7.91 13.63
CA MET A 1 5.87 -7.11 12.40
C MET A 1 6.30 -7.89 11.14
N LYS A 2 5.35 -8.56 10.50
CA LYS A 2 5.52 -9.17 9.17
C LYS A 2 4.47 -8.60 8.24
N ILE A 3 4.86 -8.30 7.00
CA ILE A 3 3.95 -7.82 5.96
C ILE A 3 3.18 -9.04 5.43
N THR A 4 1.86 -9.00 5.49
CA THR A 4 0.97 -10.10 5.08
C THR A 4 0.45 -9.91 3.67
N LYS A 5 0.20 -8.65 3.25
CA LYS A 5 -0.33 -8.36 1.92
C LYS A 5 0.15 -7.00 1.41
N LEU A 6 0.46 -6.97 0.11
CA LEU A 6 0.76 -5.76 -0.64
C LEU A 6 -0.31 -5.60 -1.71
N THR A 7 -1.05 -4.49 -1.67
CA THR A 7 -2.07 -4.18 -2.67
C THR A 7 -1.72 -2.86 -3.34
N THR A 8 -1.55 -2.89 -4.66
CA THR A 8 -1.24 -1.69 -5.45
C THR A 8 -2.49 -1.18 -6.15
N TYR A 9 -2.86 0.07 -5.90
CA TYR A 9 -3.96 0.75 -6.57
C TYR A 9 -3.41 1.70 -7.62
N ARG A 10 -3.68 1.43 -8.89
CA ARG A 10 -3.35 2.32 -10.01
C ARG A 10 -4.52 3.26 -10.24
N LEU A 11 -4.30 4.56 -10.06
CA LEU A 11 -5.27 5.60 -10.40
C LEU A 11 -4.74 6.43 -11.58
N PRO A 12 -5.55 6.69 -12.62
CA PRO A 12 -5.19 7.65 -13.64
C PRO A 12 -5.06 9.07 -13.03
N PRO A 13 -4.19 9.96 -13.57
CA PRO A 13 -3.38 9.80 -14.79
C PRO A 13 -2.03 9.10 -14.59
N ARG A 14 -1.44 9.07 -13.38
CA ARG A 14 -0.15 8.39 -13.07
C ARG A 14 0.04 8.07 -11.58
N TRP A 15 -1.03 8.01 -10.80
CA TRP A 15 -0.91 7.77 -9.36
C TRP A 15 -0.88 6.29 -9.05
N MET A 16 -0.01 5.92 -8.13
CA MET A 16 0.06 4.57 -7.61
C MET A 16 0.03 4.68 -6.09
N PHE A 17 -0.96 4.04 -5.47
CA PHE A 17 -0.96 3.85 -4.03
C PHE A 17 -0.54 2.43 -3.70
N LEU A 18 0.23 2.28 -2.63
CA LEU A 18 0.58 1.00 -2.05
C LEU A 18 -0.09 0.89 -0.69
N LYS A 19 -0.94 -0.13 -0.55
CA LYS A 19 -1.49 -0.55 0.73
C LYS A 19 -0.67 -1.72 1.27
N ILE A 20 -0.18 -1.55 2.48
CA ILE A 20 0.59 -2.54 3.22
C ILE A 20 -0.26 -3.01 4.39
N GLU A 21 -0.53 -4.31 4.43
CA GLU A 21 -1.21 -4.96 5.55
C GLU A 21 -0.17 -5.74 6.37
N THR A 22 -0.26 -5.60 7.70
CA THR A 22 0.61 -6.32 8.63
C THR A 22 -0.19 -7.33 9.45
N ASP A 23 0.49 -8.37 9.90
CA ASP A 23 -0.09 -9.43 10.74
C ASP A 23 -0.66 -8.90 12.07
N GLU A 24 -0.14 -7.77 12.54
CA GLU A 24 -0.61 -7.07 13.74
C GLU A 24 -1.87 -6.22 13.50
N GLY A 25 -2.52 -6.38 12.33
CA GLY A 25 -3.72 -5.63 11.95
C GLY A 25 -3.46 -4.20 11.49
N GLY A 26 -2.20 -3.81 11.30
CA GLY A 26 -1.81 -2.49 10.82
C GLY A 26 -2.09 -2.33 9.33
N CYS A 27 -2.72 -1.22 8.96
CA CYS A 27 -2.99 -0.86 7.58
C CYS A 27 -2.34 0.49 7.26
N TRP A 28 -1.41 0.49 6.31
CA TRP A 28 -0.69 1.69 5.87
C TRP A 28 -0.94 1.95 4.39
N LEU A 29 -1.23 3.19 4.03
CA LEU A 29 -1.45 3.63 2.65
C LEU A 29 -0.42 4.70 2.30
N GLY A 30 0.46 4.40 1.34
CA GLY A 30 1.46 5.33 0.83
C GLY A 30 1.24 5.67 -0.65
N ARG A 31 1.65 6.86 -1.09
CA ARG A 31 1.85 7.14 -2.51
C ARG A 31 3.20 6.57 -2.94
N ALA A 32 3.21 5.82 -4.02
CA ALA A 32 4.44 5.41 -4.66
C ALA A 32 4.92 6.56 -5.56
N GLY A 33 6.01 7.23 -5.16
CA GLY A 33 6.70 8.22 -6.00
C GLY A 33 6.96 9.60 -5.41
N ASP A 34 6.87 9.80 -4.10
CA ASP A 34 7.51 10.93 -3.37
C ASP A 34 8.73 10.41 -2.60
#